data_AF-A0A2G1W6D9-F1
#
_entry.id   AF-A0A2G1W6D9-F1
#
_cell.length_a   1.000
_cell.length_b   1.000
_cell.length_c   1.000
_cell.angle_alpha   90.00
_cell.angle_beta   90.00
_cell.angle_gamma   90.00
#
_symmetry.space_group_name_H-M   'P 1'
#
loop_
_entity.id
_entity.type
_entity.pdbx_description
1 polymer ?
#
loop_
_entity_poly.entity_id
_entity_poly.type
_entity_poly.pdbx_seq_one_letter_code
_entity_poly.pdbx_strand_id
1 'polypeptide(L)'
;MSSVTIKVLHGADRGKVFEGIEPPLTIGREEGNDIQLNDERVSRCHLKIQRDNERLVLTDLDSTNGTKVNGSECQLKILRHGDLVAVGRSLLLLGSEEQIAARLQAIGGGSKGAIQRDVKSSDESMAVDLRQDPKSPVPVDALHVEDLPAIPDDLTPGQKAQLCEILDYLQSRLERLIESATTQEDSEQVVLQQAAWQRLLDVQSRLATLNRKITDPQWP
;
A
#
# COMPACT_ATOMS: atom_id res chain seq x y z
N MET A 1 17.05 19.93 -10.90
CA MET A 1 16.77 18.51 -10.61
C MET A 1 15.67 18.51 -9.56
N SER A 2 14.58 17.75 -9.75
CA SER A 2 13.42 17.83 -8.85
C SER A 2 13.75 17.14 -7.54
N SER A 3 13.95 17.91 -6.49
CA SER A 3 14.15 17.41 -5.13
C SER A 3 12.85 16.81 -4.58
N VAL A 4 12.97 15.85 -3.68
CA VAL A 4 11.83 15.24 -3.00
C VAL A 4 11.81 15.73 -1.56
N THR A 5 10.62 16.04 -1.05
CA THR A 5 10.40 16.32 0.36
C THR A 5 9.70 15.14 1.01
N ILE A 6 10.23 14.67 2.14
CA ILE A 6 9.66 13.58 2.92
C ILE A 6 9.36 14.09 4.32
N LYS A 7 8.10 14.01 4.73
CA LYS A 7 7.66 14.44 6.06
C LYS A 7 7.23 13.24 6.90
N VAL A 8 7.76 13.14 8.12
CA VAL A 8 7.36 12.11 9.06
C VAL A 8 6.08 12.56 9.78
N LEU A 9 4.95 11.91 9.46
CA LEU A 9 3.66 12.21 10.08
C LEU A 9 3.50 11.52 11.44
N HIS A 10 3.91 10.26 11.56
CA HIS A 10 3.84 9.44 12.79
C HIS A 10 5.13 8.63 12.96
N GLY A 11 5.41 8.19 14.20
CA GLY A 11 6.63 7.46 14.58
C GLY A 11 7.46 8.20 15.63
N ALA A 12 8.61 7.64 16.00
CA ALA A 12 9.55 8.26 16.94
C ALA A 12 10.09 9.62 16.42
N ASP A 13 10.21 9.73 15.10
CA ASP A 13 10.72 10.91 14.41
C ASP A 13 9.60 11.85 13.91
N ARG A 14 8.40 11.76 14.49
CA ARG A 14 7.24 12.58 14.09
C ARG A 14 7.60 14.06 14.05
N GLY A 15 7.27 14.71 12.93
CA GLY A 15 7.50 16.13 12.69
C GLY A 15 8.82 16.43 11.99
N LYS A 16 9.75 15.47 11.86
CA LYS A 16 10.93 15.65 11.01
C LYS A 16 10.51 15.82 9.55
N VAL A 17 11.16 16.76 8.87
CA VAL A 17 11.00 17.01 7.44
C VAL A 17 12.38 16.90 6.82
N PHE A 18 12.47 16.10 5.78
CA PHE A 18 13.67 15.96 4.99
C PHE A 18 13.41 16.61 3.64
N GLU A 19 13.98 17.79 3.44
CA GLU A 19 13.81 18.61 2.24
C GLU A 19 15.04 18.51 1.35
N GLY A 20 14.85 18.71 0.04
CA GLY A 20 15.99 18.82 -0.87
C GLY A 20 16.72 17.51 -1.15
N ILE A 21 16.17 16.34 -0.82
CA ILE A 21 16.85 15.06 -1.06
C ILE A 21 16.69 14.65 -2.52
N GLU A 22 17.80 14.26 -3.14
CA GLU A 22 17.84 13.71 -4.49
C GLU A 22 17.96 12.18 -4.46
N PRO A 23 17.11 11.43 -5.19
CA PRO A 23 17.30 10.00 -5.39
C PRO A 23 18.57 9.70 -6.22
N PRO A 24 19.22 8.54 -6.03
CA PRO A 24 18.80 7.43 -5.18
C PRO A 24 19.04 7.74 -3.69
N LEU A 25 18.07 7.38 -2.85
CA LEU A 25 18.17 7.52 -1.41
C LEU A 25 17.71 6.25 -0.71
N THR A 26 18.22 6.03 0.49
CA THR A 26 17.94 4.89 1.35
C THR A 26 17.24 5.33 2.63
N ILE A 27 16.29 4.52 3.09
CA ILE A 27 15.58 4.74 4.35
C ILE A 27 15.72 3.50 5.21
N GLY A 28 16.11 3.69 6.48
CA GLY A 28 16.31 2.60 7.40
C GLY A 28 16.66 3.09 8.81
N ARG A 29 16.86 2.15 9.74
CA ARG A 29 17.23 2.49 11.14
C ARG A 29 18.71 2.79 11.32
N GLU A 30 19.55 2.27 10.44
CA GLU A 30 21.00 2.45 10.54
C GLU A 30 21.42 3.88 10.15
N GLU A 31 22.42 4.44 10.85
CA GLU A 31 22.94 5.80 10.59
C GLU A 31 23.52 5.96 9.17
N GLY A 32 23.85 4.86 8.49
CA GLY A 32 24.35 4.88 7.12
C GLY A 32 23.30 5.13 6.04
N ASN A 33 22.01 5.26 6.39
CA ASN A 33 20.96 5.61 5.43
C ASN A 33 20.83 7.12 5.27
N ASP A 34 20.43 7.57 4.09
CA ASP A 34 20.16 8.99 3.81
C ASP A 34 19.04 9.54 4.70
N ILE A 35 18.04 8.70 5.00
CA ILE A 35 17.00 8.97 5.99
C ILE A 35 17.05 7.91 7.07
N GLN A 36 17.59 8.31 8.22
CA GLN A 36 17.57 7.48 9.41
C GLN A 36 16.25 7.63 10.18
N LEU A 37 15.59 6.50 10.46
CA LEU A 37 14.41 6.40 11.31
C LEU A 37 14.74 5.69 12.63
N ASN A 38 14.44 6.32 13.76
CA ASN A 38 14.66 5.81 15.10
C ASN A 38 13.53 4.86 15.54
N ASP A 39 13.31 3.80 14.78
CA ASP A 39 12.23 2.85 15.04
C ASP A 39 12.75 1.42 14.94
N GLU A 40 12.73 0.68 16.05
CA GLU A 40 13.20 -0.70 16.16
C GLU A 40 12.49 -1.67 15.19
N ARG A 41 11.27 -1.34 14.74
CA ARG A 41 10.54 -2.13 13.74
C ARG A 41 11.00 -1.86 12.31
N VAL A 42 11.82 -0.84 12.10
CA VAL A 42 12.44 -0.54 10.81
C VAL A 42 13.75 -1.32 10.70
N SER A 43 13.88 -2.11 9.61
CA SER A 43 15.14 -2.76 9.25
C SER A 43 16.30 -1.78 9.13
N ARG A 44 17.52 -2.29 9.28
CA ARG A 44 18.77 -1.52 9.16
C ARG A 44 18.83 -0.72 7.87
N CYS A 45 18.70 -1.39 6.73
CA CYS A 45 18.35 -0.79 5.44
C CYS A 45 16.98 -1.35 5.06
N HIS A 46 15.94 -0.51 5.06
CA HIS A 46 14.56 -0.99 4.92
C HIS A 46 14.08 -0.90 3.48
N LEU A 47 14.29 0.24 2.85
CA LEU A 47 13.86 0.50 1.50
C LEU A 47 14.80 1.49 0.81
N LYS A 48 14.76 1.49 -0.52
CA LYS A 48 15.41 2.49 -1.36
C LYS A 48 14.37 3.19 -2.23
N ILE A 49 14.59 4.46 -2.50
CA ILE A 49 13.84 5.22 -3.51
C ILE A 49 14.83 5.61 -4.59
N GLN A 50 14.57 5.21 -5.83
CA GLN A 50 15.38 5.52 -6.99
C GLN A 50 14.56 6.29 -8.01
N ARG A 51 15.24 7.08 -8.85
CA ARG A 51 14.60 7.75 -9.97
C ARG A 51 14.74 6.87 -11.21
N ASP A 52 13.61 6.58 -11.85
CA ASP A 52 13.55 5.90 -13.13
C ASP A 52 12.79 6.80 -14.11
N ASN A 53 13.52 7.38 -15.06
CA ASN A 53 13.06 8.48 -15.92
C ASN A 53 12.50 9.66 -15.09
N GLU A 54 11.22 10.00 -15.27
CA GLU A 54 10.53 11.06 -14.50
C GLU A 54 9.82 10.53 -13.25
N ARG A 55 9.92 9.23 -12.96
CA ARG A 55 9.17 8.56 -11.89
C ARG A 55 10.08 8.23 -10.71
N LEU A 56 9.49 8.24 -9.52
CA LEU A 56 10.14 7.74 -8.30
C LEU A 56 9.70 6.31 -8.08
N VAL A 57 10.66 5.41 -7.84
CA VAL A 57 10.42 3.99 -7.62
C VAL A 57 10.92 3.65 -6.23
N LEU A 58 10.00 3.18 -5.38
CA LEU A 58 10.31 2.58 -4.10
C LEU A 58 10.57 1.09 -4.29
N THR A 59 11.62 0.59 -3.67
CA THR A 59 11.92 -0.84 -3.52
C THR A 59 12.14 -1.16 -2.05
N ASP A 60 11.35 -2.07 -1.50
CA ASP A 60 11.60 -2.67 -0.19
C ASP A 60 12.80 -3.63 -0.29
N LEU A 61 13.74 -3.54 0.65
CA LEU A 61 15.00 -4.30 0.67
C LEU A 61 14.88 -5.52 1.60
N ASP A 62 13.86 -6.34 1.37
CA ASP A 62 13.52 -7.52 2.17
C ASP A 62 13.40 -7.19 3.66
N SER A 63 12.63 -6.15 3.95
CA SER A 63 12.45 -5.67 5.30
C SER A 63 11.66 -6.67 6.15
N THR A 64 11.94 -6.69 7.46
CA THR A 64 11.34 -7.71 8.35
C THR A 64 9.83 -7.51 8.54
N ASN A 65 9.35 -6.26 8.49
CA ASN A 65 7.94 -5.92 8.71
C ASN A 65 7.22 -5.50 7.42
N GLY A 66 7.92 -5.48 6.28
CA GLY A 66 7.40 -4.99 5.01
C GLY A 66 7.21 -3.48 4.96
N THR A 67 7.09 -2.99 3.73
CA THR A 67 6.70 -1.61 3.42
C THR A 67 5.25 -1.57 2.94
N LYS A 68 4.48 -0.56 3.37
CA LYS A 68 3.12 -0.30 2.87
C LYS A 68 3.03 1.07 2.22
N VAL A 69 2.44 1.16 1.04
CA VAL A 69 2.12 2.43 0.37
C VAL A 69 0.61 2.56 0.29
N ASN A 70 0.07 3.67 0.80
CA ASN A 70 -1.37 3.95 0.89
C ASN A 70 -2.17 2.80 1.53
N GLY A 71 -1.58 2.14 2.53
CA GLY A 71 -2.18 1.02 3.27
C GLY A 71 -1.98 -0.37 2.66
N SER A 72 -1.46 -0.47 1.43
CA SER A 72 -1.22 -1.75 0.76
C SER A 72 0.24 -2.17 0.84
N GLU A 73 0.51 -3.44 1.18
CA GLU A 73 1.87 -4.00 1.18
C GLU A 73 2.46 -4.01 -0.22
N CYS A 74 3.71 -3.55 -0.35
CA CYS A 74 4.41 -3.50 -1.62
C CYS A 74 5.89 -3.78 -1.46
N GLN A 75 6.45 -4.49 -2.43
CA GLN A 75 7.89 -4.69 -2.56
C GLN A 75 8.52 -3.74 -3.60
N LEU A 76 7.76 -3.39 -4.64
CA LEU A 76 8.10 -2.38 -5.63
C LEU A 76 6.87 -1.52 -5.90
N LYS A 77 7.02 -0.18 -5.89
CA LYS A 77 5.91 0.74 -6.19
C LYS A 77 6.44 2.02 -6.81
N ILE A 78 5.78 2.49 -7.86
CA ILE A 78 5.96 3.87 -8.35
C ILE A 78 5.32 4.81 -7.34
N LEU A 79 6.13 5.66 -6.73
CA LEU A 79 5.66 6.67 -5.80
C LEU A 79 5.19 7.92 -6.56
N ARG A 80 4.06 8.43 -6.10
CA ARG A 80 3.50 9.71 -6.50
C ARG A 80 3.60 10.69 -5.34
N HIS A 81 3.64 11.97 -5.66
CA HIS A 81 3.53 12.99 -4.62
C HIS A 81 2.17 12.89 -3.93
N GLY A 82 2.18 12.96 -2.60
CA GLY A 82 1.03 12.73 -1.74
C GLY A 82 0.88 11.31 -1.19
N ASP A 83 1.71 10.37 -1.65
CA ASP A 83 1.68 8.99 -1.17
C ASP A 83 2.13 8.89 0.30
N LEU A 84 1.45 8.01 1.03
CA LEU A 84 1.76 7.66 2.40
C LEU A 84 2.53 6.35 2.43
N VAL A 85 3.77 6.39 2.89
CA VAL A 85 4.64 5.23 3.04
C VAL A 85 4.72 4.87 4.52
N ALA A 86 4.15 3.74 4.91
CA ALA A 86 4.27 3.21 6.26
C ALA A 86 5.39 2.18 6.34
N VAL A 87 6.27 2.38 7.33
CA VAL A 87 7.50 1.62 7.54
C VAL A 87 7.64 1.38 9.04
N GLY A 88 7.51 0.13 9.51
CA GLY A 88 7.46 -0.15 10.94
C GLY A 88 6.28 0.57 11.63
N ARG A 89 6.55 1.47 12.57
CA ARG A 89 5.58 2.39 13.22
C ARG A 89 5.61 3.80 12.63
N SER A 90 6.50 4.05 11.68
CA SER A 90 6.69 5.35 11.06
C SER A 90 5.77 5.51 9.84
N LEU A 91 5.18 6.69 9.70
CA LEU A 91 4.36 7.06 8.55
C LEU A 91 4.98 8.27 7.86
N LEU A 92 5.41 8.09 6.63
CA LEU A 92 6.08 9.09 5.81
C LEU A 92 5.11 9.62 4.75
N LEU A 93 5.10 10.92 4.52
CA LEU A 93 4.40 11.56 3.41
C LEU A 93 5.42 12.04 2.40
N LEU A 94 5.29 11.59 1.16
CA LEU A 94 6.10 12.05 0.04
C LEU A 94 5.44 13.26 -0.63
N GLY A 95 6.19 14.27 -1.05
CA GLY A 95 5.62 15.37 -1.83
C GLY A 95 6.63 16.46 -2.24
N SER A 96 6.17 17.42 -3.03
CA SER A 96 6.80 18.75 -3.13
C SER A 96 6.19 19.68 -2.07
N GLU A 97 6.91 20.75 -1.70
CA GLU A 97 6.44 21.74 -0.72
C GLU A 97 5.04 22.29 -1.07
N GLU A 98 4.79 22.56 -2.35
CA GLU A 98 3.52 23.05 -2.91
C GLU A 98 2.37 22.01 -2.84
N GLN A 99 2.68 20.72 -3.02
CA GLN A 99 1.68 19.65 -3.03
C GLN A 99 1.38 19.11 -1.62
N ILE A 100 2.37 19.16 -0.70
CA ILE A 100 2.16 18.90 0.73
C ILE A 100 1.20 19.94 1.31
N ALA A 101 1.32 21.22 0.89
CA ALA A 101 0.38 22.26 1.26
C ALA A 101 -1.04 21.98 0.73
N ALA A 102 -1.18 21.56 -0.53
CA ALA A 102 -2.48 21.21 -1.13
C ALA A 102 -3.16 20.02 -0.42
N ARG A 103 -2.40 18.97 -0.04
CA ARG A 103 -2.94 17.79 0.64
C ARG A 103 -3.26 18.05 2.12
N LEU A 104 -2.48 18.89 2.82
CA LEU A 104 -2.83 19.36 4.17
C LEU A 104 -4.11 20.19 4.18
N GLN A 105 -4.39 20.98 3.13
CA GLN A 105 -5.66 21.69 2.98
C GLN A 105 -6.83 20.73 2.73
N ALA A 106 -6.63 19.68 1.92
CA ALA A 106 -7.66 18.67 1.67
C ALA A 106 -8.00 17.83 2.93
N ILE A 107 -6.99 17.51 3.76
CA ILE A 107 -7.17 16.76 5.01
C ILE A 107 -7.76 17.67 6.13
N GLY A 108 -7.45 18.97 6.12
CA GLY A 108 -7.97 19.94 7.09
C GLY A 108 -9.47 20.28 6.97
N GLY A 109 -10.13 19.86 5.88
CA GLY A 109 -11.56 20.09 5.64
C GLY A 109 -12.51 19.06 6.25
N GLY A 110 -11.99 17.97 6.83
CA GLY A 110 -12.80 16.84 7.29
C GLY A 110 -12.56 16.48 8.75
N SER A 111 -13.60 16.66 9.58
CA SER A 111 -13.76 16.13 10.93
C SER A 111 -13.08 16.88 12.08
N LYS A 112 -13.73 17.98 12.51
CA LYS A 112 -13.87 18.26 13.94
C LYS A 112 -14.77 17.19 14.54
N GLY A 113 -14.19 16.27 15.31
CA GLY A 113 -14.93 15.28 16.10
C GLY A 113 -14.09 14.87 17.31
N ALA A 114 -14.55 15.26 18.49
CA ALA A 114 -13.83 15.24 19.74
C ALA A 114 -13.48 13.83 20.25
N ILE A 115 -12.30 13.76 20.88
CA ILE A 115 -11.87 12.69 21.77
C ILE A 115 -12.73 12.72 23.05
N GLN A 116 -13.35 11.59 23.40
CA GLN A 116 -13.65 11.27 24.79
C GLN A 116 -13.21 9.82 25.08
N ARG A 117 -12.45 9.71 26.17
CA ARG A 117 -11.82 8.51 26.71
C ARG A 117 -12.88 7.65 27.40
N ASP A 118 -12.65 6.34 27.48
CA ASP A 118 -12.67 5.64 28.76
C ASP A 118 -11.95 4.29 28.68
N VAL A 119 -11.13 4.04 29.70
CA VAL A 119 -10.33 2.83 29.92
C VAL A 119 -10.97 2.03 31.06
N LYS A 120 -11.28 0.75 30.82
CA LYS A 120 -11.36 -0.34 31.82
C LYS A 120 -10.92 -1.64 31.10
N SER A 121 -9.80 -2.29 31.48
CA SER A 121 -9.69 -3.39 32.48
C SER A 121 -10.68 -4.53 32.18
N SER A 122 -10.36 -5.81 32.04
CA SER A 122 -9.20 -6.66 32.36
C SER A 122 -9.42 -8.08 31.77
N ASP A 123 -8.31 -8.80 31.56
CA ASP A 123 -8.08 -10.26 31.52
C ASP A 123 -8.83 -11.24 30.60
N GLU A 124 -7.98 -11.92 29.81
CA GLU A 124 -7.97 -13.32 29.35
C GLU A 124 -9.24 -13.94 28.76
N SER A 125 -9.23 -14.13 27.44
CA SER A 125 -9.44 -15.42 26.75
C SER A 125 -9.18 -15.26 25.24
N MET A 126 -8.34 -16.13 24.68
CA MET A 126 -8.20 -16.26 23.23
C MET A 126 -9.51 -16.76 22.61
N ALA A 127 -10.19 -15.86 21.90
CA ALA A 127 -11.18 -16.21 20.90
C ALA A 127 -10.94 -15.30 19.68
N VAL A 128 -10.59 -15.90 18.54
CA VAL A 128 -10.67 -15.20 17.26
C VAL A 128 -12.16 -15.12 16.91
N ASP A 129 -12.79 -14.07 17.41
CA ASP A 129 -14.19 -13.75 17.09
C ASP A 129 -14.20 -13.03 15.73
N LEU A 130 -14.53 -13.76 14.67
CA LEU A 130 -14.78 -13.24 13.32
C LEU A 130 -16.14 -12.52 13.23
N ARG A 131 -16.54 -11.83 14.30
CA ARG A 131 -17.74 -10.98 14.33
C ARG A 131 -17.31 -9.53 14.29
N GLN A 132 -16.89 -9.09 13.10
CA GLN A 132 -17.03 -7.68 12.75
C GLN A 132 -18.48 -7.46 12.34
N ASP A 133 -19.17 -6.63 13.12
CA ASP A 133 -20.51 -6.12 12.83
C ASP A 133 -20.61 -5.53 11.41
N PRO A 134 -21.76 -5.71 10.72
CA PRO A 134 -22.01 -5.25 9.36
C PRO A 134 -22.39 -3.78 9.36
N LYS A 135 -21.44 -2.90 9.68
CA LYS A 135 -21.46 -1.48 9.28
C LYS A 135 -20.03 -1.09 8.97
N SER A 136 -19.56 -1.51 7.80
CA SER A 136 -18.32 -0.98 7.24
C SER A 136 -18.44 0.56 7.22
N PRO A 137 -17.59 1.32 7.93
CA PRO A 137 -17.58 2.78 7.84
C PRO A 137 -16.87 3.26 6.57
N VAL A 138 -16.58 2.35 5.64
CA VAL A 138 -15.97 2.67 4.36
C VAL A 138 -17.10 2.68 3.34
N PRO A 139 -17.58 3.86 2.90
CA PRO A 139 -18.50 3.94 1.77
C PRO A 139 -17.89 3.16 0.62
N VAL A 140 -18.70 2.43 -0.14
CA VAL A 140 -18.27 1.74 -1.37
C VAL A 140 -17.55 2.68 -2.35
N ASP A 141 -17.79 4.00 -2.25
CA ASP A 141 -17.04 5.06 -2.95
C ASP A 141 -15.54 5.14 -2.59
N ALA A 142 -15.11 4.65 -1.42
CA ALA A 142 -13.70 4.66 -1.03
C ALA A 142 -12.90 3.48 -1.64
N LEU A 143 -13.53 2.59 -2.40
CA LEU A 143 -12.82 1.66 -3.29
C LEU A 143 -12.28 2.37 -4.55
N HIS A 144 -12.66 3.63 -4.78
CA HIS A 144 -12.23 4.47 -5.92
C HIS A 144 -11.26 5.59 -5.51
N VAL A 145 -10.17 5.29 -4.81
CA VAL A 145 -9.23 6.35 -4.34
C VAL A 145 -7.91 6.41 -5.13
N GLU A 146 -7.64 5.47 -6.06
CA GLU A 146 -6.48 5.59 -6.94
C GLU A 146 -6.88 5.46 -8.42
N ASP A 147 -6.59 6.49 -9.21
CA ASP A 147 -6.67 6.40 -10.68
C ASP A 147 -5.85 5.21 -11.17
N LEU A 148 -6.43 4.44 -12.12
CA LEU A 148 -5.76 3.31 -12.75
C LEU A 148 -4.36 3.74 -13.21
N PRO A 149 -3.28 3.03 -12.80
CA PRO A 149 -1.95 3.39 -13.25
C PRO A 149 -1.86 3.25 -14.77
N ALA A 150 -1.25 4.24 -15.43
CA ALA A 150 -0.99 4.18 -16.86
C ALA A 150 -0.06 2.99 -17.16
N ILE A 151 -0.36 2.27 -18.23
CA ILE A 151 0.50 1.20 -18.76
C ILE A 151 1.81 1.86 -19.24
N PRO A 152 2.99 1.29 -18.97
CA PRO A 152 4.25 1.83 -19.48
C PRO A 152 4.28 1.85 -21.01
N ASP A 153 4.69 2.98 -21.59
CA ASP A 153 4.68 3.20 -23.04
C ASP A 153 5.85 2.50 -23.77
N ASP A 154 6.91 2.19 -23.03
CA ASP A 154 8.21 1.70 -23.49
C ASP A 154 8.35 0.16 -23.51
N LEU A 155 7.26 -0.57 -23.27
CA LEU A 155 7.26 -2.03 -23.35
C LEU A 155 7.55 -2.52 -24.78
N THR A 156 8.48 -3.46 -24.89
CA THR A 156 8.74 -4.19 -26.15
C THR A 156 7.49 -4.99 -26.58
N PRO A 157 7.31 -5.31 -27.88
CA PRO A 157 6.18 -6.13 -28.32
C PRO A 157 6.04 -7.47 -27.57
N GLY A 158 7.15 -8.11 -27.22
CA GLY A 158 7.16 -9.35 -26.43
C GLY A 158 6.68 -9.13 -24.99
N GLN A 159 7.13 -8.07 -24.31
CA GLN A 159 6.65 -7.72 -22.96
C GLN A 159 5.17 -7.34 -22.96
N LYS A 160 4.69 -6.64 -24.00
CA LYS A 160 3.26 -6.32 -24.17
C LYS A 160 2.43 -7.59 -24.27
N ALA A 161 2.85 -8.56 -25.09
CA ALA A 161 2.18 -9.84 -25.22
C ALA A 161 2.10 -10.60 -23.88
N GLN A 162 3.22 -10.70 -23.16
CA GLN A 162 3.26 -11.34 -21.83
C GLN A 162 2.35 -10.65 -20.80
N LEU A 163 2.32 -9.31 -20.79
CA LEU A 163 1.42 -8.56 -19.91
C LEU A 163 -0.05 -8.83 -20.25
N CYS A 164 -0.41 -8.85 -21.55
CA CYS A 164 -1.76 -9.21 -21.98
C CYS A 164 -2.14 -10.63 -21.52
N GLU A 165 -1.26 -11.61 -21.67
CA GLU A 165 -1.54 -12.98 -21.20
C GLU A 165 -1.83 -13.04 -19.69
N ILE A 166 -1.07 -12.30 -18.88
CA ILE A 166 -1.28 -12.22 -17.43
C ILE A 166 -2.64 -11.56 -17.13
N LEU A 167 -2.96 -10.45 -17.80
CA LEU A 167 -4.22 -9.73 -17.60
C LEU A 167 -5.44 -10.56 -18.04
N ASP A 168 -5.36 -11.23 -19.19
CA ASP A 168 -6.41 -12.12 -19.70
C ASP A 168 -6.67 -13.30 -18.75
N TYR A 169 -5.59 -13.87 -18.20
CA TYR A 169 -5.70 -14.91 -17.17
C TYR A 169 -6.45 -14.41 -15.93
N LEU A 170 -6.12 -13.22 -15.44
CA LEU A 170 -6.77 -12.63 -14.27
C LEU A 170 -8.23 -12.28 -14.55
N GLN A 171 -8.51 -11.63 -15.69
CA GLN A 171 -9.87 -11.28 -16.11
C GLN A 171 -10.74 -12.53 -16.20
N SER A 172 -10.28 -13.58 -16.89
CA SER A 172 -11.00 -14.85 -17.03
C SER A 172 -11.29 -15.56 -15.69
N ARG A 173 -10.51 -15.25 -14.65
CA ARG A 173 -10.65 -15.84 -13.32
C ARG A 173 -11.59 -15.02 -12.44
N LEU A 174 -11.55 -13.70 -12.57
CA LEU A 174 -12.49 -12.77 -11.93
C LEU A 174 -13.89 -12.92 -12.50
N GLU A 175 -14.05 -13.03 -13.82
CA GLU A 175 -15.35 -13.25 -14.47
C GLU A 175 -16.05 -14.49 -13.92
N ARG A 176 -15.34 -15.63 -13.87
CA ARG A 176 -15.86 -16.88 -13.28
C ARG A 176 -16.21 -16.78 -11.80
N LEU A 177 -15.58 -15.87 -11.07
CA LEU A 177 -15.88 -15.63 -9.66
C LEU A 177 -17.16 -14.79 -9.53
N ILE A 178 -17.27 -13.72 -10.32
CA ILE A 178 -18.45 -12.86 -10.37
C ILE A 178 -19.69 -13.66 -10.80
N GLU A 179 -19.56 -14.52 -11.83
CA GLU A 179 -20.64 -15.41 -12.28
C GLU A 179 -21.10 -16.41 -11.20
N SER A 180 -20.21 -16.78 -10.27
CA SER A 180 -20.54 -17.69 -9.18
C SER A 180 -21.11 -16.99 -7.94
N ALA A 181 -21.19 -15.66 -7.97
CA ALA A 181 -21.79 -14.87 -6.92
C ALA A 181 -23.31 -14.87 -7.07
N THR A 182 -24.01 -15.21 -5.99
CA THR A 182 -25.48 -15.21 -5.96
C THR A 182 -25.96 -14.12 -5.03
N THR A 183 -26.92 -13.33 -5.47
CA THR A 183 -27.61 -12.37 -4.60
C THR A 183 -28.71 -13.10 -3.84
N GLN A 184 -28.74 -12.95 -2.52
CA GLN A 184 -29.81 -13.52 -1.71
C GLN A 184 -31.07 -12.64 -1.83
N GLU A 185 -32.21 -13.19 -2.27
CA GLU A 185 -33.40 -12.42 -2.67
C GLU A 185 -33.99 -11.50 -1.58
N ASP A 186 -33.66 -11.74 -0.30
CA ASP A 186 -34.22 -11.04 0.86
C ASP A 186 -33.25 -10.04 1.52
N SER A 187 -32.03 -9.90 0.99
CA SER A 187 -31.02 -8.98 1.51
C SER A 187 -30.13 -8.48 0.36
N GLU A 188 -29.69 -7.23 0.36
CA GLU A 188 -28.69 -6.71 -0.60
C GLU A 188 -27.27 -7.32 -0.39
N GLN A 189 -27.21 -8.55 0.14
CA GLN A 189 -25.98 -9.29 0.37
C GLN A 189 -25.69 -10.20 -0.81
N VAL A 190 -24.47 -10.09 -1.32
CA VAL A 190 -23.89 -11.01 -2.30
C VAL A 190 -23.23 -12.15 -1.54
N VAL A 191 -23.71 -13.37 -1.77
CA VAL A 191 -23.16 -14.58 -1.16
C VAL A 191 -22.30 -15.31 -2.19
N LEU A 192 -21.07 -15.61 -1.80
CA LEU A 192 -20.15 -16.43 -2.59
C LEU A 192 -20.17 -17.87 -2.07
N GLN A 193 -20.24 -18.84 -2.97
CA GLN A 193 -20.03 -20.24 -2.60
C GLN A 193 -18.62 -20.44 -2.04
N GLN A 194 -18.46 -21.34 -1.07
CA GLN A 194 -17.14 -21.61 -0.45
C GLN A 194 -16.06 -21.97 -1.49
N ALA A 195 -16.42 -22.72 -2.53
CA ALA A 195 -15.48 -23.06 -3.61
C ALA A 195 -15.06 -21.83 -4.43
N ALA A 196 -15.96 -20.86 -4.65
CA ALA A 196 -15.64 -19.59 -5.31
C ALA A 196 -14.72 -18.73 -4.44
N TRP A 197 -15.00 -18.67 -3.15
CA TRP A 197 -14.15 -18.00 -2.17
C TRP A 197 -12.73 -18.57 -2.13
N GLN A 198 -12.58 -19.90 -2.10
CA GLN A 198 -11.27 -20.56 -2.15
C GLN A 198 -10.51 -20.22 -3.45
N ARG A 199 -11.21 -20.14 -4.59
CA ARG A 199 -10.60 -19.71 -5.86
C ARG A 199 -10.11 -18.26 -5.81
N LEU A 200 -10.83 -17.37 -5.14
CA LEU A 200 -10.38 -15.99 -4.93
C LEU A 200 -9.06 -15.93 -4.16
N LEU A 201 -8.98 -16.68 -3.07
CA LEU A 201 -7.77 -16.74 -2.24
C LEU A 201 -6.58 -17.31 -3.01
N ASP A 202 -6.79 -18.33 -3.85
CA ASP A 202 -5.74 -18.86 -4.75
C ASP A 202 -5.25 -17.79 -5.74
N VAL A 203 -6.15 -17.01 -6.34
CA VAL A 203 -5.78 -15.90 -7.24
C VAL A 203 -4.99 -14.82 -6.50
N GLN A 204 -5.45 -14.42 -5.32
CA GLN A 204 -4.76 -13.43 -4.49
C GLN A 204 -3.34 -13.89 -4.13
N SER A 205 -3.18 -15.16 -3.73
CA SER A 205 -1.87 -15.74 -3.43
C SER A 205 -0.95 -15.75 -4.66
N ARG A 206 -1.47 -16.12 -5.84
CA ARG A 206 -0.69 -16.12 -7.10
C ARG A 206 -0.25 -14.73 -7.51
N LEU A 207 -1.14 -13.73 -7.38
CA LEU A 207 -0.81 -12.34 -7.61
C LEU A 207 0.31 -11.85 -6.69
N ALA A 208 0.24 -12.20 -5.41
CA ALA A 208 1.31 -11.88 -4.46
C ALA A 208 2.65 -12.53 -4.87
N THR A 209 2.64 -13.79 -5.32
CA THR A 209 3.84 -14.47 -5.84
C THR A 209 4.37 -13.79 -7.10
N LEU A 210 3.52 -13.43 -8.06
CA LEU A 210 3.93 -12.74 -9.29
C LEU A 210 4.56 -11.38 -8.98
N ASN A 211 3.94 -10.58 -8.10
CA ASN A 211 4.50 -9.30 -7.67
C ASN A 211 5.89 -9.46 -7.05
N ARG A 212 6.10 -10.51 -6.24
CA ARG A 212 7.43 -10.84 -5.70
C ARG A 212 8.41 -11.21 -6.80
N LYS A 213 8.03 -12.11 -7.72
CA LYS A 213 8.92 -12.54 -8.84
C LYS A 213 9.29 -11.43 -9.80
N ILE A 214 8.41 -10.47 -10.02
CA ILE A 214 8.71 -9.26 -10.81
C ILE A 214 9.77 -8.40 -10.10
N THR A 215 9.73 -8.36 -8.78
CA THR A 215 10.67 -7.54 -7.99
C THR A 215 12.01 -8.25 -7.74
N ASP A 216 11.96 -9.55 -7.44
CA ASP A 216 13.10 -10.44 -7.28
C ASP A 216 12.89 -11.70 -8.14
N PRO A 217 13.52 -11.76 -9.34
CA PRO A 217 13.41 -12.91 -10.23
C PRO A 217 13.97 -14.22 -9.64
N GLN A 218 14.80 -14.15 -8.59
CA GLN A 218 15.37 -15.33 -7.93
C GLN A 218 14.51 -15.86 -6.77
N TRP A 219 13.37 -15.21 -6.48
CA TRP A 219 12.46 -15.63 -5.43
C TRP A 219 11.85 -17.02 -5.71
N PRO A 220 11.88 -17.97 -4.74
CA PRO A 220 11.43 -19.35 -4.92
C PRO A 220 9.96 -19.48 -5.36
#